data_AF-A0A7C9BMH5-F1
#
_entry.id   AF-A0A7C9BMH5-F1
#
_cell.length_a   1.000
_cell.length_b   1.000
_cell.length_c   1.000
_cell.angle_alpha   90.00
_cell.angle_beta   90.00
_cell.angle_gamma   90.00
#
_symmetry.space_group_name_H-M   'P 1'
#
loop_
_entity.id
_entity.type
_entity.pdbx_description
1 polymer ?
#
loop_
_entity_poly.entity_id
_entity_poly.type
_entity_poly.pdbx_seq_one_letter_code
_entity_poly.pdbx_strand_id
1 'polypeptide(L)'
;MENKHLVKAIVDFAIFLEYTDERLLDADVALGAMEQLSGELLEMSMGERKVFAQCCADLAPSYGNREQFVRDLPVALGIDS
;
A
#
# COMPACT_ATOMS: atom_id res chain seq x y z
N MET A 1 2.56 -8.45 -17.42
CA MET A 1 2.06 -9.55 -16.57
C MET A 1 1.33 -8.90 -15.42
N GLU A 2 0.12 -9.35 -15.11
CA GLU A 2 -0.58 -8.89 -13.91
C GLU A 2 0.19 -9.35 -12.67
N ASN A 3 0.45 -8.44 -11.74
CA ASN A 3 1.15 -8.76 -10.51
C ASN A 3 0.14 -9.28 -9.49
N LYS A 4 0.14 -10.60 -9.26
CA LYS A 4 -0.79 -11.26 -8.34
C LYS A 4 -0.70 -10.73 -6.90
N HIS A 5 0.48 -10.29 -6.46
CA HIS A 5 0.71 -9.78 -5.12
C HIS A 5 0.11 -8.38 -4.95
N LEU A 6 0.25 -7.52 -5.96
CA LEU A 6 -0.43 -6.23 -6.00
C LEU A 6 -1.96 -6.40 -6.01
N VAL A 7 -2.49 -7.35 -6.79
CA VAL A 7 -3.93 -7.64 -6.80
C VAL A 7 -4.38 -8.18 -5.45
N LYS A 8 -3.64 -9.11 -4.84
CA LYS A 8 -3.95 -9.64 -3.52
C LYS A 8 -3.92 -8.55 -2.44
N ALA A 9 -2.91 -7.69 -2.46
CA ALA A 9 -2.80 -6.53 -1.57
C ALA A 9 -4.05 -5.63 -1.62
N ILE A 10 -4.54 -5.34 -2.83
CA ILE A 10 -5.77 -4.56 -3.02
C ILE A 10 -7.00 -5.31 -2.49
N VAL A 11 -7.13 -6.60 -2.79
CA VAL A 11 -8.25 -7.44 -2.34
C VAL A 11 -8.28 -7.55 -0.81
N ASP A 12 -7.15 -7.84 -0.19
CA ASP A 12 -7.02 -7.96 1.27
C ASP A 12 -7.35 -6.63 1.97
N PHE A 13 -6.86 -5.51 1.42
CA PHE A 13 -7.17 -4.19 1.97
C PHE A 13 -8.65 -3.82 1.80
N ALA A 14 -9.29 -4.18 0.68
CA ALA A 14 -10.73 -3.99 0.50
C ALA A 14 -11.56 -4.84 1.47
N ILE A 15 -11.16 -6.10 1.71
CA ILE A 15 -11.79 -6.97 2.72
C ILE A 15 -11.64 -6.36 4.12
N PHE A 16 -10.45 -5.87 4.47
CA PHE A 16 -10.23 -5.20 5.74
C PHE A 16 -11.17 -3.99 5.92
N LEU A 17 -11.29 -3.14 4.91
CA LEU A 17 -12.16 -1.96 4.98
C LEU A 17 -13.66 -2.31 5.06
N GLU A 18 -14.11 -3.35 4.36
CA GLU A 18 -15.53 -3.76 4.34
C GLU A 18 -15.95 -4.50 5.62
N TYR A 19 -15.07 -5.33 6.17
CA TYR A 19 -15.41 -6.25 7.26
C TYR A 19 -14.88 -5.84 8.63
N THR A 20 -14.20 -4.70 8.75
CA THR A 20 -13.79 -4.13 10.05
C THR A 20 -14.91 -3.25 10.60
N ASP A 21 -15.44 -3.63 11.77
CA ASP A 21 -16.41 -2.81 12.50
C ASP A 21 -15.77 -1.46 12.86
N GLU A 22 -16.47 -0.37 12.59
CA GLU A 22 -15.98 1.00 12.86
C GLU A 22 -15.57 1.21 14.33
N ARG A 23 -16.16 0.46 15.26
CA ARG A 23 -15.83 0.52 16.71
C ARG A 23 -14.52 -0.18 17.04
N LEU A 24 -13.97 -0.96 16.12
CA LEU A 24 -12.71 -1.69 16.23
C LEU A 24 -11.57 -1.01 15.44
N LEU A 25 -11.86 0.00 14.61
CA LEU A 25 -10.84 0.69 13.84
C LEU A 25 -10.12 1.74 14.70
N ASP A 26 -9.03 1.32 15.32
CA ASP A 26 -8.08 2.21 16.01
C ASP A 26 -6.73 2.28 15.27
N ALA A 27 -5.78 3.02 15.85
CA ALA A 27 -4.46 3.21 15.27
C ALA A 27 -3.65 1.90 15.15
N ASP A 28 -3.80 0.98 16.10
CA ASP A 28 -3.07 -0.29 16.11
C ASP A 28 -3.62 -1.22 15.03
N VAL A 29 -4.95 -1.25 14.88
CA VAL A 29 -5.62 -2.02 13.83
C VAL A 29 -5.30 -1.46 12.43
N ALA A 30 -5.28 -0.14 12.27
CA ALA A 30 -4.88 0.51 11.02
C ALA A 30 -3.40 0.24 10.68
N LEU A 31 -2.51 0.24 11.67
CA LEU A 31 -1.11 -0.10 11.48
C LEU A 31 -0.95 -1.56 11.07
N GLY A 32 -1.64 -2.49 11.72
CA GLY A 32 -1.62 -3.91 11.35
C GLY A 32 -2.07 -4.16 9.91
N ALA A 33 -3.09 -3.43 9.43
CA ALA A 33 -3.50 -3.50 8.02
C ALA A 33 -2.40 -2.99 7.06
N MET A 34 -1.68 -1.93 7.43
CA MET A 34 -0.53 -1.43 6.67
C MET A 34 0.65 -2.41 6.67
N GLU A 35 0.90 -3.09 7.78
CA GLU A 35 1.92 -4.15 7.88
C GLU A 35 1.58 -5.35 6.99
N GLN A 36 0.31 -5.79 6.99
CA GLN A 36 -0.14 -6.87 6.11
C GLN A 36 -0.03 -6.46 4.63
N LEU A 37 -0.39 -5.22 4.30
CA LEU A 37 -0.21 -4.65 2.96
C LEU A 37 1.26 -4.67 2.54
N SER A 38 2.15 -4.17 3.39
CA SER A 38 3.61 -4.19 3.18
C SER A 38 4.13 -5.61 2.96
N GLY A 39 3.73 -6.55 3.81
CA GLY A 39 4.13 -7.97 3.73
C GLY A 39 3.79 -8.60 2.38
N GLU A 40 2.58 -8.35 1.86
CA GLU A 40 2.19 -8.84 0.54
C GLU A 40 2.98 -8.18 -0.60
N LEU A 41 3.21 -6.87 -0.52
CA LEU A 41 3.95 -6.13 -1.55
C LEU A 41 5.46 -6.47 -1.56
N LEU A 42 6.02 -6.94 -0.46
CA LEU A 42 7.41 -7.42 -0.40
C LEU A 42 7.64 -8.70 -1.21
N GLU A 43 6.59 -9.49 -1.47
CA GLU A 43 6.66 -10.68 -2.34
C GLU A 43 6.78 -10.31 -3.83
N MET A 44 6.52 -9.04 -4.19
CA MET A 44 6.82 -8.55 -5.54
C MET A 44 8.34 -8.55 -5.78
N SER A 45 8.75 -8.80 -7.03
CA SER A 45 10.15 -8.65 -7.42
C SER A 45 10.62 -7.21 -7.28
N MET A 46 11.94 -7.02 -7.11
CA MET A 46 12.54 -5.67 -7.07
C MET A 46 12.16 -4.81 -8.30
N GLY A 47 12.02 -5.42 -9.49
CA GLY A 47 11.58 -4.71 -10.69
C GLY A 47 10.15 -4.19 -10.58
N GLU A 48 9.25 -5.00 -10.01
CA GLU A 48 7.85 -4.63 -9.79
C GLU A 48 7.69 -3.59 -8.70
N ARG A 49 8.47 -3.68 -7.60
CA ARG A 49 8.51 -2.65 -6.54
C ARG A 49 8.98 -1.29 -7.08
N LYS A 50 9.97 -1.28 -7.99
CA LYS A 50 10.40 -0.05 -8.67
C LYS A 50 9.32 0.55 -9.55
N VAL A 51 8.56 -0.28 -10.27
CA VAL A 51 7.41 0.18 -11.07
C VAL A 51 6.34 0.77 -10.15
N PHE A 52 6.02 0.11 -9.03
CA PHE A 52 5.09 0.63 -8.02
C PHE A 52 5.53 2.01 -7.50
N ALA A 53 6.80 2.15 -7.11
CA ALA A 53 7.34 3.42 -6.62
C ALA A 53 7.28 4.54 -7.68
N GLN A 54 7.55 4.20 -8.94
CA GLN A 54 7.40 5.16 -10.04
C GLN A 54 5.92 5.58 -10.21
N CYS A 55 4.98 4.62 -10.19
CA CYS A 55 3.55 4.94 -10.25
C CYS A 55 3.11 5.84 -9.09
N CYS A 56 3.61 5.62 -7.87
CA CYS A 56 3.38 6.53 -6.74
C CYS A 56 3.87 7.94 -7.05
N ALA A 57 5.10 8.09 -7.56
CA ALA A 57 5.67 9.39 -7.90
C ALA A 57 4.90 10.12 -9.03
N ASP A 58 4.40 9.37 -10.02
CA ASP A 58 3.63 9.88 -11.15
C ASP A 58 2.22 10.32 -10.72
N LEU A 59 1.61 9.59 -9.80
CA LEU A 59 0.27 9.86 -9.27
C LEU A 59 0.28 10.95 -8.19
N ALA A 60 1.36 11.11 -7.44
CA ALA A 60 1.41 12.02 -6.28
C ALA A 60 0.86 13.44 -6.54
N PRO A 61 1.14 14.12 -7.67
CA PRO A 61 0.58 15.44 -7.95
C PRO A 61 -0.96 15.50 -7.96
N SER A 62 -1.65 14.39 -8.23
CA SER A 62 -3.12 14.35 -8.23
C SER A 62 -3.75 14.31 -6.83
N TYR A 63 -2.95 14.14 -5.78
CA TYR A 63 -3.42 13.97 -4.40
C TYR A 63 -3.35 15.25 -3.54
N GLY A 64 -2.98 16.39 -4.13
CA GLY A 64 -3.03 17.70 -3.47
C GLY A 64 -2.20 17.76 -2.19
N ASN A 65 -2.84 18.03 -1.05
CA ASN A 65 -2.15 18.10 0.25
C ASN A 65 -1.56 16.77 0.74
N ARG A 66 -1.87 15.65 0.08
CA ARG A 66 -1.31 14.32 0.36
C ARG A 66 -0.19 13.93 -0.60
N GLU A 67 0.22 14.83 -1.50
CA GLU A 67 1.26 14.55 -2.51
C GLU A 67 2.52 13.95 -1.88
N GLN A 68 3.10 14.61 -0.87
CA GLN A 68 4.35 14.14 -0.25
C GLN A 68 4.19 12.74 0.35
N PHE A 69 3.07 12.47 1.01
CA PHE A 69 2.78 11.15 1.55
C PHE A 69 2.70 10.09 0.44
N VAL A 70 2.07 10.39 -0.69
CA VAL A 70 1.99 9.45 -1.82
C VAL A 70 3.36 9.20 -2.45
N ARG A 71 4.24 10.22 -2.53
CA ARG A 71 5.64 10.04 -2.96
C ARG A 71 6.41 9.12 -2.02
N ASP A 72 6.22 9.29 -0.72
CA ASP A 72 6.93 8.56 0.33
C ASP A 72 6.28 7.20 0.65
N LEU A 73 5.16 6.86 0.01
CA LEU A 73 4.42 5.63 0.28
C LEU A 73 5.28 4.35 0.14
N PRO A 74 6.15 4.21 -0.88
CA PRO A 74 7.04 3.04 -0.96
C PRO A 74 7.98 2.91 0.24
N VAL A 75 8.47 4.05 0.77
CA VAL A 75 9.33 4.10 1.96
C VAL A 75 8.52 3.77 3.21
N ALA A 76 7.31 4.33 3.35
CA ALA A 76 6.42 4.04 4.46
C ALA A 76 6.01 2.57 4.53
N LEU A 77 5.92 1.90 3.37
CA LEU A 77 5.66 0.46 3.25
C LEU A 77 6.93 -0.40 3.32
N GLY A 78 8.13 0.19 3.41
CA GLY A 78 9.40 -0.55 3.47
C GLY A 78 9.74 -1.36 2.20
N ILE A 79 9.19 -0.97 1.04
CA ILE A 79 9.30 -1.70 -0.24
C ILE A 79 10.18 -0.96 -1.26
N ASP A 80 10.86 0.11 -0.85
CA ASP A 80 11.75 0.93 -1.67
C ASP A 80 13.11 0.27 -1.99
N SER A 81 13.41 -0.87 -1.35
CA SER A 81 14.66 -1.63 -1.50
C SER A 81 14.57 -2.86 -2.40
#